data_AF-A0A2V8ZRH6-F1
#
_entry.id   AF-A0A2V8ZRH6-F1
#
_cell.length_a   1.000
_cell.length_b   1.000
_cell.length_c   1.000
_cell.angle_alpha   90.00
_cell.angle_beta   90.00
_cell.angle_gamma   90.00
#
_symmetry.space_group_name_H-M   'P 1'
#
loop_
_entity.id
_entity.type
_entity.pdbx_description
1 polymer ?
#
loop_
_entity_poly.entity_id
_entity_poly.type
_entity_poly.pdbx_seq_one_letter_code
_entity_poly.pdbx_strand_id
1 'polypeptide(L)'
;PATLNAQDSEVSNSPVAAGSGINQSVSAPVVNVNIGQPAGTAQAQAQPGRVAQASYQRPPRANIAFCGTDTIAIQESLSGGGGLFFQHDNGNSAAVVQFSNDAIKGAENKEAVVKAAIIYRDGAKELLRVIGSWLGQDRADVRLQVDSSHTLIIGFILGDDFCVLEKNEVFGHRRQFWVNDLHRLGKPERLSALVRLTAATSGYCFFEGAFEVTTNPLKISNPSAPTADS
;
A
#
# COMPACT_ATOMS: atom_id res chain seq x y z
N PRO A 1 12.77 -55.04 -30.05
CA PRO A 1 11.54 -55.51 -29.37
C PRO A 1 10.98 -54.42 -28.45
N ALA A 2 9.70 -54.09 -28.69
CA ALA A 2 8.81 -53.13 -28.00
C ALA A 2 9.18 -51.63 -28.03
N THR A 3 8.64 -50.97 -29.05
CA THR A 3 8.41 -49.53 -29.21
C THR A 3 7.00 -49.20 -28.73
N LEU A 4 6.78 -48.06 -28.06
CA LEU A 4 5.45 -47.48 -27.85
C LEU A 4 5.42 -46.05 -28.38
N ASN A 5 4.57 -45.86 -29.39
CA ASN A 5 4.25 -44.60 -30.05
C ASN A 5 3.10 -43.90 -29.31
N ALA A 6 3.15 -42.57 -29.27
CA ALA A 6 1.96 -41.73 -29.17
C ALA A 6 2.13 -40.58 -30.17
N GLN A 7 1.27 -40.57 -31.19
CA GLN A 7 1.08 -39.48 -32.14
C GLN A 7 -0.30 -38.85 -31.90
N ASP A 8 -0.33 -37.54 -32.19
CA ASP A 8 -1.46 -36.67 -32.55
C ASP A 8 -2.40 -36.17 -31.44
N SER A 9 -2.45 -34.84 -31.27
CA SER A 9 -3.47 -34.05 -31.96
C SER A 9 -3.28 -32.53 -31.81
N GLU A 10 -3.11 -31.91 -32.97
CA GLU A 10 -3.56 -30.61 -33.48
C GLU A 10 -3.81 -29.38 -32.58
N VAL A 11 -3.24 -28.28 -33.09
CA VAL A 11 -3.38 -26.87 -32.75
C VAL A 11 -4.80 -26.36 -33.03
N SER A 12 -5.40 -25.64 -32.10
CA SER A 12 -6.62 -24.86 -32.34
C SER A 12 -6.38 -23.38 -32.05
N ASN A 13 -6.43 -22.57 -33.10
CA ASN A 13 -6.46 -21.11 -33.03
C ASN A 13 -7.78 -20.64 -32.39
N SER A 14 -7.74 -19.60 -31.56
CA SER A 14 -8.94 -18.83 -31.20
C SER A 14 -8.69 -17.33 -31.38
N PRO A 15 -9.60 -16.59 -32.06
CA PRO A 15 -9.35 -15.23 -32.52
C PRO A 15 -9.66 -14.18 -31.44
N VAL A 16 -8.95 -13.06 -31.55
CA VAL A 16 -9.21 -11.79 -30.84
C VAL A 16 -10.52 -11.17 -31.34
N ALA A 17 -11.37 -10.68 -30.42
CA ALA A 17 -12.49 -9.80 -30.73
C ALA A 17 -12.48 -8.57 -29.83
N ALA A 18 -12.24 -7.41 -30.45
CA ALA A 18 -12.52 -6.09 -29.92
C ALA A 18 -13.99 -5.72 -30.19
N GLY A 19 -14.66 -5.06 -29.24
CA GLY A 19 -15.99 -4.46 -29.40
C GLY A 19 -16.53 -4.01 -28.04
N SER A 20 -16.44 -2.73 -27.70
CA SER A 20 -17.39 -1.64 -28.04
C SER A 20 -18.79 -1.88 -27.45
N GLY A 21 -19.15 -1.04 -26.47
CA GLY A 21 -20.35 -1.20 -25.65
C GLY A 21 -21.65 -0.87 -26.37
N ILE A 22 -22.73 -1.53 -25.95
CA ILE A 22 -24.10 -1.18 -26.31
C ILE A 22 -25.01 -1.48 -25.10
N ASN A 23 -25.70 -0.44 -24.61
CA ASN A 23 -26.85 -0.56 -23.69
C ASN A 23 -28.08 -1.04 -24.47
N GLN A 24 -28.85 -2.00 -23.95
CA GLN A 24 -30.16 -2.35 -24.49
C GLN A 24 -31.23 -2.41 -23.40
N SER A 25 -32.23 -1.54 -23.51
CA SER A 25 -33.51 -1.59 -22.80
C SER A 25 -34.54 -2.30 -23.69
N VAL A 26 -35.13 -3.39 -23.21
CA VAL A 26 -36.16 -4.13 -23.93
C VAL A 26 -37.54 -3.66 -23.48
N SER A 27 -38.28 -2.99 -24.38
CA SER A 27 -39.72 -2.75 -24.25
C SER A 27 -40.45 -3.66 -25.25
N ALA A 28 -41.29 -4.57 -24.76
CA ALA A 28 -42.17 -5.40 -25.59
C ALA A 28 -43.58 -4.77 -25.70
N PRO A 29 -44.25 -4.86 -26.85
CA PRO A 29 -45.52 -4.18 -27.10
C PRO A 29 -46.73 -4.98 -26.59
N VAL A 30 -47.72 -4.31 -26.01
CA VAL A 30 -49.08 -4.84 -25.84
C VAL A 30 -50.00 -4.06 -26.76
N VAL A 31 -50.60 -4.78 -27.72
CA VAL A 31 -51.64 -4.26 -28.62
C VAL A 31 -52.98 -4.37 -27.89
N ASN A 32 -53.73 -3.28 -27.78
CA ASN A 32 -55.15 -3.35 -27.43
C ASN A 32 -55.95 -2.31 -28.24
N VAL A 33 -57.01 -2.78 -28.90
CA VAL A 33 -57.85 -2.04 -29.85
C VAL A 33 -59.06 -1.42 -29.11
N ASN A 34 -59.43 -0.20 -29.52
CA ASN A 34 -60.43 0.71 -28.92
C ASN A 34 -61.89 0.21 -28.91
N ILE A 35 -62.63 0.50 -27.83
CA ILE A 35 -64.10 0.70 -27.81
C ILE A 35 -64.42 1.87 -26.85
N GLY A 36 -65.27 2.82 -27.26
CA GLY A 36 -65.29 4.22 -26.78
C GLY A 36 -66.06 4.59 -25.50
N GLN A 37 -65.57 5.70 -24.89
CA GLN A 37 -66.27 6.86 -24.26
C GLN A 37 -67.08 6.65 -22.95
N PRO A 38 -67.25 7.65 -22.02
CA PRO A 38 -66.52 8.90 -21.71
C PRO A 38 -66.07 9.09 -20.23
N ALA A 39 -65.18 10.08 -20.06
CA ALA A 39 -65.05 11.08 -18.98
C ALA A 39 -64.92 10.68 -17.49
N GLY A 40 -63.79 11.11 -16.91
CA GLY A 40 -63.76 11.69 -15.56
C GLY A 40 -62.81 11.04 -14.57
N THR A 41 -61.58 11.56 -14.48
CA THR A 41 -60.91 12.00 -13.23
C THR A 41 -59.47 12.39 -13.57
N ALA A 42 -59.08 13.61 -13.21
CA ALA A 42 -57.70 14.08 -13.34
C ALA A 42 -56.80 13.22 -12.43
N GLN A 43 -55.93 12.40 -13.04
CA GLN A 43 -54.91 11.68 -12.30
C GLN A 43 -53.79 12.66 -11.94
N ALA A 44 -53.59 12.83 -10.63
CA ALA A 44 -52.44 13.50 -10.06
C ALA A 44 -51.16 12.93 -10.70
N GLN A 45 -50.36 13.79 -11.33
CA GLN A 45 -49.01 13.45 -11.76
C GLN A 45 -48.20 13.09 -10.51
N ALA A 46 -48.02 11.80 -10.24
CA ALA A 46 -47.02 11.33 -9.32
C ALA A 46 -45.65 11.73 -9.89
N GLN A 47 -45.07 12.79 -9.35
CA GLN A 47 -43.68 13.14 -9.58
C GLN A 47 -42.83 11.90 -9.24
N PRO A 48 -41.91 11.48 -10.12
CA PRO A 48 -41.01 10.37 -9.80
C PRO A 48 -40.22 10.78 -8.56
N GLY A 49 -40.47 10.05 -7.46
CA GLY A 49 -39.79 10.24 -6.19
C GLY A 49 -38.30 10.28 -6.44
N ARG A 50 -37.69 11.43 -6.12
CA ARG A 50 -36.24 11.63 -6.12
C ARG A 50 -35.68 10.54 -5.21
N VAL A 51 -35.13 9.48 -5.80
CA VAL A 51 -34.39 8.47 -5.03
C VAL A 51 -33.30 9.25 -4.32
N ALA A 52 -33.44 9.42 -3.01
CA ALA A 52 -32.39 10.01 -2.22
C ALA A 52 -31.19 9.10 -2.41
N GLN A 53 -30.19 9.57 -3.18
CA GLN A 53 -28.91 8.91 -3.25
C GLN A 53 -28.44 8.78 -1.81
N ALA A 54 -28.46 7.56 -1.28
CA ALA A 54 -27.76 7.26 -0.05
C ALA A 54 -26.35 7.78 -0.29
N SER A 55 -25.98 8.85 0.40
CA SER A 55 -24.62 9.33 0.37
C SER A 55 -23.82 8.15 0.90
N TYR A 56 -23.05 7.51 0.02
CA TYR A 56 -22.00 6.61 0.46
C TYR A 56 -21.01 7.50 1.21
N GLN A 57 -21.31 7.76 2.48
CA GLN A 57 -20.35 8.33 3.41
C GLN A 57 -19.25 7.29 3.47
N ARG A 58 -18.13 7.61 2.82
CA ARG A 58 -16.91 6.81 2.91
C ARG A 58 -16.68 6.62 4.42
N PRO A 59 -16.63 5.38 4.91
CA PRO A 59 -16.51 5.15 6.34
C PRO A 59 -15.27 5.92 6.83
N PRO A 60 -15.35 6.58 7.99
CA PRO A 60 -14.26 7.41 8.48
C PRO A 60 -12.98 6.59 8.60
N ARG A 61 -11.86 7.18 8.17
CA ARG A 61 -10.56 6.51 8.01
C ARG A 61 -9.49 7.29 8.76
N ALA A 62 -8.47 6.59 9.23
CA ALA A 62 -7.25 7.23 9.72
C ALA A 62 -6.65 8.13 8.63
N ASN A 63 -6.12 9.27 9.04
CA ASN A 63 -5.52 10.27 8.17
C ASN A 63 -4.00 10.08 8.13
N ILE A 64 -3.56 8.94 7.59
CA ILE A 64 -2.13 8.63 7.54
C ILE A 64 -1.49 9.37 6.37
N ALA A 65 -0.50 10.20 6.66
CA ALA A 65 0.21 11.00 5.68
C ALA A 65 1.73 10.88 5.83
N PHE A 66 2.45 11.11 4.73
CA PHE A 66 3.90 11.28 4.73
C PHE A 66 4.25 12.67 5.27
N CYS A 67 5.20 12.74 6.21
CA CYS A 67 5.63 13.99 6.84
C CYS A 67 6.97 14.50 6.31
N GLY A 68 7.89 13.58 6.04
CA GLY A 68 9.25 13.93 5.70
C GLY A 68 10.18 12.72 5.64
N THR A 69 11.35 12.96 5.07
CA THR A 69 12.46 12.01 5.01
C THR A 69 13.64 12.58 5.75
N ASP A 70 14.43 11.73 6.39
CA ASP A 70 15.64 12.16 7.10
C ASP A 70 16.73 11.09 7.03
N THR A 71 17.95 11.47 7.41
CA THR A 71 19.07 10.56 7.64
C THR A 71 19.51 10.68 9.09
N ILE A 72 19.26 9.64 9.89
CA ILE A 72 19.53 9.62 11.33
C ILE A 72 20.52 8.51 11.68
N ALA A 73 21.21 8.61 12.83
CA ALA A 73 22.04 7.53 13.34
C ALA A 73 21.20 6.55 14.17
N ILE A 74 21.27 5.25 13.86
CA ILE A 74 20.50 4.20 14.55
C ILE A 74 21.40 3.07 15.07
N GLN A 75 20.99 2.45 16.17
CA GLN A 75 21.65 1.27 16.72
C GLN A 75 20.63 0.19 17.04
N GLU A 76 21.03 -1.06 16.87
CA GLU A 76 20.25 -2.21 17.31
C GLU A 76 20.40 -2.43 18.82
N SER A 77 19.27 -2.63 19.50
CA SER A 77 19.23 -3.12 20.87
C SER A 77 19.43 -4.62 20.86
N LEU A 78 20.54 -5.06 21.47
CA LEU A 78 20.82 -6.48 21.69
C LEU A 78 20.02 -7.05 22.88
N SER A 79 19.28 -6.20 23.59
CA SER A 79 18.46 -6.61 24.73
C SER A 79 17.19 -7.31 24.22
N GLY A 80 16.91 -8.52 24.70
CA GLY A 80 15.63 -9.19 24.41
C GLY A 80 15.57 -10.01 23.11
N GLY A 81 16.71 -10.29 22.46
CA GLY A 81 16.78 -11.19 21.30
C GLY A 81 17.16 -10.52 19.97
N GLY A 82 17.50 -9.23 19.98
CA GLY A 82 17.82 -8.47 18.78
C GLY A 82 16.57 -8.01 18.02
N GLY A 83 16.77 -7.23 16.96
CA GLY A 83 15.72 -6.82 16.04
C GLY A 83 14.98 -5.52 16.40
N LEU A 84 15.37 -4.80 17.45
CA LEU A 84 14.83 -3.49 17.79
C LEU A 84 15.86 -2.40 17.51
N PHE A 85 15.54 -1.44 16.65
CA PHE A 85 16.43 -0.32 16.32
C PHE A 85 15.95 0.97 16.98
N PHE A 86 16.87 1.76 17.53
CA PHE A 86 16.58 3.06 18.13
C PHE A 86 17.56 4.12 17.60
N GLN A 87 17.16 5.39 17.67
CA GLN A 87 18.07 6.49 17.34
C GLN A 87 19.16 6.58 18.40
N HIS A 88 20.41 6.65 17.95
CA HIS A 88 21.57 6.72 18.83
C HIS A 88 22.70 7.47 18.13
N ASP A 89 23.32 8.43 18.81
CA ASP A 89 24.27 9.37 18.20
C ASP A 89 25.49 8.69 17.55
N ASN A 90 25.91 7.55 18.10
CA ASN A 90 27.05 6.76 17.59
C ASN A 90 26.60 5.55 16.75
N GLY A 91 25.37 5.56 16.26
CA GLY A 91 24.80 4.50 15.44
C GLY A 91 25.25 4.54 13.97
N ASN A 92 24.74 3.58 13.21
CA ASN A 92 24.87 3.55 11.76
C ASN A 92 23.96 4.60 11.12
N SER A 93 24.44 5.30 10.09
CA SER A 93 23.62 6.26 9.34
C SER A 93 22.51 5.54 8.58
N ALA A 94 21.26 5.95 8.78
CA ALA A 94 20.06 5.32 8.26
C ALA A 94 19.12 6.31 7.58
N ALA A 95 18.62 5.93 6.41
CA ALA A 95 17.59 6.64 5.68
C ALA A 95 16.23 6.23 6.27
N VAL A 96 15.44 7.23 6.63
CA VAL A 96 14.14 7.01 7.26
C VAL A 96 13.04 7.86 6.62
N VAL A 97 11.81 7.37 6.74
CA VAL A 97 10.59 8.07 6.30
C VAL A 97 9.65 8.17 7.48
N GLN A 98 9.16 9.39 7.76
CA GLN A 98 8.21 9.64 8.83
C GLN A 98 6.78 9.73 8.29
N PHE A 99 5.87 9.13 9.04
CA PHE A 99 4.44 9.18 8.79
C PHE A 99 3.69 9.61 10.05
N SER A 100 2.64 10.41 9.88
CA SER A 100 1.74 10.87 10.95
C SER A 100 0.30 10.44 10.69
N ASN A 101 -0.49 10.41 11.76
CA ASN A 101 -1.95 10.33 11.69
C ASN A 101 -2.56 11.56 12.34
N ASP A 102 -2.47 12.71 11.67
CA ASP A 102 -2.88 13.99 12.24
C ASP A 102 -4.40 14.17 12.22
N ALA A 103 -4.95 14.74 13.31
CA ALA A 103 -6.36 15.04 13.41
C ALA A 103 -6.83 16.03 12.34
N ILE A 104 -7.96 15.74 11.71
CA ILE A 104 -8.63 16.65 10.78
C ILE A 104 -9.83 17.29 11.48
N LYS A 105 -9.88 18.62 11.46
CA LYS A 105 -11.03 19.37 11.99
C LYS A 105 -12.30 19.06 11.20
N GLY A 106 -13.37 18.69 11.90
CA GLY A 106 -14.67 18.42 11.29
C GLY A 106 -14.81 17.02 10.67
N ALA A 107 -13.81 16.15 10.81
CA ALA A 107 -13.87 14.75 10.46
C ALA A 107 -13.78 13.86 11.72
N GLU A 108 -14.27 12.63 11.63
CA GLU A 108 -14.03 11.63 12.66
C GLU A 108 -12.60 11.09 12.55
N ASN A 109 -11.79 11.35 13.57
CA ASN A 109 -10.40 10.89 13.65
C ASN A 109 -10.34 9.45 14.16
N LYS A 110 -9.59 8.60 13.46
CA LYS A 110 -9.43 7.19 13.81
C LYS A 110 -7.97 6.80 13.87
N GLU A 111 -7.66 5.91 14.80
CA GLU A 111 -6.40 5.18 14.79
C GLU A 111 -6.40 4.09 13.70
N ALA A 112 -5.21 3.65 13.29
CA ALA A 112 -5.04 2.49 12.43
C ALA A 112 -3.80 1.69 12.80
N VAL A 113 -3.88 0.37 12.62
CA VAL A 113 -2.73 -0.53 12.69
C VAL A 113 -2.24 -0.78 11.27
N VAL A 114 -0.98 -0.43 10.99
CA VAL A 114 -0.43 -0.45 9.64
C VAL A 114 0.83 -1.29 9.52
N LYS A 115 0.98 -1.95 8.37
CA LYS A 115 2.20 -2.63 7.93
C LYS A 115 2.82 -1.84 6.79
N ALA A 116 4.15 -1.84 6.75
CA ALA A 116 4.91 -1.31 5.62
C ALA A 116 5.42 -2.44 4.74
N ALA A 117 5.18 -2.36 3.44
CA ALA A 117 5.91 -3.11 2.43
C ALA A 117 6.85 -2.16 1.70
N ILE A 118 8.09 -2.58 1.49
CA ILE A 118 9.10 -1.79 0.77
C ILE A 118 9.59 -2.62 -0.41
N ILE A 119 9.56 -2.02 -1.61
CA ILE A 119 10.09 -2.61 -2.83
C ILE A 119 11.30 -1.79 -3.25
N TYR A 120 12.48 -2.39 -3.17
CA TYR A 120 13.73 -1.80 -3.61
C TYR A 120 13.95 -2.06 -5.09
N ARG A 121 14.34 -1.03 -5.83
CA ARG A 121 14.61 -1.11 -7.27
C ARG A 121 15.92 -0.43 -7.62
N ASP A 122 16.60 -0.98 -8.62
CA ASP A 122 17.65 -0.29 -9.36
C ASP A 122 17.10 0.13 -10.72
N GLY A 123 16.75 1.41 -10.85
CA GLY A 123 15.93 1.91 -11.96
C GLY A 123 14.59 1.17 -12.06
N ALA A 124 14.37 0.45 -13.15
CA ALA A 124 13.14 -0.32 -13.38
C ALA A 124 13.18 -1.74 -12.80
N LYS A 125 14.35 -2.24 -12.37
CA LYS A 125 14.52 -3.61 -11.92
C LYS A 125 14.21 -3.73 -10.44
N GLU A 126 13.23 -4.55 -10.06
CA GLU A 126 13.01 -4.95 -8.67
C GLU A 126 14.20 -5.79 -8.17
N LEU A 127 14.81 -5.36 -7.08
CA LEU A 127 15.91 -6.05 -6.42
C LEU A 127 15.40 -6.95 -5.31
N LEU A 128 14.55 -6.39 -4.45
CA LEU A 128 14.07 -7.04 -3.24
C LEU A 128 12.75 -6.40 -2.80
N ARG A 129 11.89 -7.21 -2.19
CA ARG A 129 10.68 -6.76 -1.51
C ARG A 129 10.69 -7.29 -0.09
N VAL A 130 10.44 -6.42 0.88
CA VAL A 130 10.47 -6.76 2.30
C VAL A 130 9.27 -6.21 3.05
N ILE A 131 8.99 -6.80 4.21
CA ILE A 131 8.17 -6.18 5.25
C ILE A 131 9.09 -5.22 6.04
N GLY A 132 8.68 -3.96 6.15
CA GLY A 132 9.51 -2.91 6.73
C GLY A 132 9.65 -2.99 8.25
N SER A 133 10.77 -2.45 8.76
CA SER A 133 11.03 -2.31 10.19
C SER A 133 10.82 -0.86 10.64
N TRP A 134 10.10 -0.69 11.75
CA TRP A 134 9.83 0.62 12.34
C TRP A 134 10.82 0.93 13.47
N LEU A 135 11.24 2.18 13.57
CA LEU A 135 12.14 2.64 14.61
C LEU A 135 11.44 2.55 15.99
N GLY A 136 12.11 1.94 16.97
CA GLY A 136 11.61 1.77 18.33
C GLY A 136 10.47 0.77 18.45
N GLN A 137 10.23 -0.07 17.44
CA GLN A 137 9.11 -1.02 17.44
C GLN A 137 9.57 -2.46 17.23
N ASP A 138 9.08 -3.33 18.11
CA ASP A 138 9.37 -4.76 18.05
C ASP A 138 8.63 -5.43 16.91
N ARG A 139 7.46 -4.95 16.50
CA ARG A 139 6.59 -5.60 15.50
C ARG A 139 6.79 -5.04 14.10
N ALA A 140 6.32 -5.77 13.09
CA ALA A 140 6.23 -5.28 11.71
C ALA A 140 5.06 -4.31 11.48
N ASP A 141 4.08 -4.31 12.38
CA ASP A 141 2.98 -3.36 12.38
C ASP A 141 3.09 -2.34 13.51
N VAL A 142 2.56 -1.15 13.25
CA VAL A 142 2.50 -0.06 14.24
C VAL A 142 1.09 0.47 14.36
N ARG A 143 0.71 0.88 15.56
CA ARG A 143 -0.55 1.57 15.81
C ARG A 143 -0.32 3.07 15.72
N LEU A 144 -0.74 3.67 14.62
CA LEU A 144 -0.80 5.11 14.46
C LEU A 144 -2.07 5.64 15.15
N GLN A 145 -1.92 6.04 16.41
CA GLN A 145 -2.94 6.80 17.14
C GLN A 145 -3.13 8.18 16.49
N VAL A 146 -4.27 8.81 16.76
CA VAL A 146 -4.52 10.20 16.34
C VAL A 146 -3.45 11.10 16.97
N ASP A 147 -2.88 12.01 16.17
CA ASP A 147 -1.79 12.92 16.51
C ASP A 147 -0.49 12.21 16.93
N SER A 148 -0.24 11.01 16.38
CA SER A 148 1.02 10.29 16.55
C SER A 148 1.78 10.16 15.24
N SER A 149 3.11 10.09 15.36
CA SER A 149 4.03 9.88 14.23
C SER A 149 4.94 8.70 14.48
N HIS A 150 5.24 7.96 13.42
CA HIS A 150 6.13 6.80 13.45
C HIS A 150 7.13 6.87 12.30
N THR A 151 8.32 6.34 12.54
CA THR A 151 9.45 6.41 11.60
C THR A 151 9.74 5.02 11.05
N LEU A 152 9.65 4.88 9.73
CA LEU A 152 9.99 3.68 9.00
C LEU A 152 11.47 3.72 8.60
N ILE A 153 12.20 2.64 8.82
CA ILE A 153 13.59 2.49 8.39
C ILE A 153 13.59 1.97 6.94
N ILE A 154 14.20 2.74 6.04
CA ILE A 154 14.36 2.35 4.63
C ILE A 154 15.65 1.56 4.41
N GLY A 155 16.69 1.87 5.18
CA GLY A 155 17.95 1.15 5.13
C GLY A 155 19.04 1.97 5.80
N PHE A 156 20.21 1.37 5.98
CA PHE A 156 21.32 2.00 6.68
C PHE A 156 22.67 1.54 6.12
N ILE A 157 23.70 2.33 6.36
CA ILE A 157 25.07 1.99 5.98
C ILE A 157 25.69 1.15 7.08
N LEU A 158 26.17 -0.04 6.73
CA LEU A 158 26.97 -0.90 7.61
C LEU A 158 28.31 -1.18 6.93
N GLY A 159 29.37 -0.55 7.42
CA GLY A 159 30.64 -0.50 6.69
C GLY A 159 30.47 0.32 5.41
N ASP A 160 30.68 -0.32 4.25
CA ASP A 160 30.53 0.30 2.92
C ASP A 160 29.24 -0.11 2.20
N ASP A 161 28.42 -0.98 2.82
CA ASP A 161 27.25 -1.57 2.19
C ASP A 161 25.96 -0.89 2.64
N PHE A 162 25.07 -0.62 1.68
CA PHE A 162 23.69 -0.27 1.98
C PHE A 162 22.90 -1.54 2.32
N CYS A 163 22.44 -1.59 3.56
CA CYS A 163 21.72 -2.71 4.12
C CYS A 163 20.26 -2.34 4.37
N VAL A 164 19.37 -3.32 4.16
CA VAL A 164 17.94 -3.19 4.40
C VAL A 164 17.46 -4.26 5.37
N LEU A 165 16.42 -3.94 6.12
CA LEU A 165 15.84 -4.80 7.13
C LEU A 165 14.53 -5.40 6.63
N GLU A 166 14.39 -6.71 6.77
CA GLU A 166 13.11 -7.39 6.62
C GLU A 166 12.62 -7.84 8.00
N LYS A 167 11.46 -7.33 8.40
CA LYS A 167 10.88 -7.63 9.71
C LYS A 167 10.07 -8.92 9.62
N ASN A 168 10.53 -9.95 10.33
CA ASN A 168 9.94 -11.29 10.28
C ASN A 168 9.38 -11.73 11.63
N GLU A 169 8.25 -12.42 11.57
CA GLU A 169 7.63 -13.07 12.72
C GLU A 169 8.17 -14.50 12.85
N VAL A 170 8.69 -14.82 14.03
CA VAL A 170 9.28 -16.13 14.30
C VAL A 170 8.64 -16.74 15.55
N PHE A 171 8.44 -18.05 15.50
CA PHE A 171 7.95 -18.84 16.62
C PHE A 171 9.08 -19.74 17.14
N GLY A 172 9.41 -19.58 18.42
CA GLY A 172 10.44 -20.40 19.07
C GLY A 172 10.18 -20.52 20.57
N HIS A 173 10.51 -21.68 21.15
CA HIS A 173 10.28 -21.97 22.58
C HIS A 173 8.85 -21.65 23.07
N ARG A 174 7.84 -21.94 22.23
CA ARG A 174 6.42 -21.62 22.49
C ARG A 174 6.12 -20.14 22.69
N ARG A 175 6.98 -19.25 22.19
CA ARG A 175 6.80 -17.80 22.20
C ARG A 175 6.91 -17.27 20.78
N GLN A 176 6.13 -16.24 20.52
CA GLN A 176 6.20 -15.44 19.31
C GLN A 176 7.16 -14.29 19.58
N PHE A 177 8.09 -14.06 18.67
CA PHE A 177 8.98 -12.91 18.70
C PHE A 177 9.24 -12.43 17.27
N TRP A 178 9.86 -11.27 17.16
CA TRP A 178 10.10 -10.63 15.88
C TRP A 178 11.60 -10.40 15.73
N VAL A 179 12.11 -10.66 14.53
CA VAL A 179 13.52 -10.47 14.18
C VAL A 179 13.62 -9.61 12.93
N ASN A 180 14.81 -9.09 12.69
CA ASN A 180 15.14 -8.44 11.44
C ASN A 180 16.17 -9.27 10.67
N ASP A 181 15.81 -9.69 9.47
CA ASP A 181 16.78 -10.24 8.53
C ASP A 181 17.47 -9.11 7.78
N LEU A 182 18.80 -9.19 7.70
CA LEU A 182 19.64 -8.18 7.09
C LEU A 182 19.97 -8.56 5.65
N HIS A 183 19.58 -7.72 4.70
CA HIS A 183 19.89 -7.89 3.28
C HIS A 183 20.83 -6.80 2.80
N ARG A 184 21.89 -7.18 2.07
CA ARG A 184 22.81 -6.23 1.43
C ARG A 184 22.42 -6.05 -0.03
N LEU A 185 22.12 -4.82 -0.43
CA LEU A 185 21.69 -4.54 -1.82
C LEU A 185 22.87 -4.30 -2.78
N GLY A 186 24.11 -4.42 -2.31
CA GLY A 186 25.30 -4.12 -3.10
C GLY A 186 25.42 -2.63 -3.42
N LYS A 187 25.78 -2.31 -4.68
CA LYS A 187 26.02 -0.93 -5.16
C LYS A 187 25.09 -0.59 -6.34
N PRO A 188 23.78 -0.39 -6.09
CA PRO A 188 22.83 -0.01 -7.14
C PRO A 188 23.20 1.36 -7.74
N GLU A 189 22.95 1.54 -9.04
CA GLU A 189 23.22 2.80 -9.73
C GLU A 189 22.12 3.85 -9.46
N ARG A 190 20.86 3.40 -9.43
CA ARG A 190 19.67 4.24 -9.24
C ARG A 190 18.70 3.58 -8.27
N LEU A 191 19.06 3.61 -6.98
CA LEU A 191 18.27 3.00 -5.93
C LEU A 191 17.00 3.82 -5.65
N SER A 192 15.87 3.14 -5.68
CA SER A 192 14.61 3.66 -5.15
C SER A 192 13.92 2.67 -4.23
N ALA A 193 13.18 3.19 -3.25
CA ALA A 193 12.36 2.44 -2.33
C ALA A 193 10.89 2.85 -2.52
N LEU A 194 10.08 1.97 -3.09
CA LEU A 194 8.63 2.16 -3.15
C LEU A 194 8.03 1.64 -1.84
N VAL A 195 7.51 2.56 -1.03
CA VAL A 195 6.88 2.27 0.26
C VAL A 195 5.38 2.22 0.09
N ARG A 196 4.76 1.18 0.64
CA ARG A 196 3.31 1.03 0.71
C ARG A 196 2.88 0.76 2.15
N LEU A 197 2.00 1.62 2.69
CA LEU A 197 1.40 1.44 4.01
C LEU A 197 0.00 0.87 3.88
N THR A 198 -0.23 -0.32 4.44
CA THR A 198 -1.51 -1.01 4.38
C THR A 198 -2.06 -1.31 5.77
N ALA A 199 -3.38 -1.29 5.92
CA ALA A 199 -4.05 -1.75 7.13
C ALA A 199 -3.73 -3.23 7.39
N ALA A 200 -3.26 -3.55 8.59
CA ALA A 200 -2.87 -4.91 8.95
C ALA A 200 -4.01 -5.94 8.83
N THR A 201 -5.27 -5.50 9.01
CA THR A 201 -6.46 -6.37 9.04
C THR A 201 -7.25 -6.39 7.74
N SER A 202 -7.24 -5.32 6.96
CA SER A 202 -8.09 -5.19 5.75
C SER A 202 -7.32 -5.07 4.44
N GLY A 203 -6.00 -4.88 4.50
CA GLY A 203 -5.17 -4.64 3.31
C GLY A 203 -5.42 -3.28 2.64
N TYR A 204 -6.27 -2.42 3.22
CA TYR A 204 -6.53 -1.07 2.70
C TYR A 204 -5.23 -0.28 2.63
N CYS A 205 -4.94 0.30 1.47
CA CYS A 205 -3.74 1.11 1.25
C CYS A 205 -3.97 2.54 1.72
N PHE A 206 -3.24 2.97 2.75
CA PHE A 206 -3.26 4.33 3.26
C PHE A 206 -2.32 5.24 2.47
N PHE A 207 -1.14 4.72 2.13
CA PHE A 207 -0.09 5.48 1.45
C PHE A 207 0.66 4.58 0.48
N GLU A 208 1.05 5.14 -0.67
CA GLU A 208 1.99 4.54 -1.59
C GLU A 208 2.85 5.66 -2.19
N GLY A 209 4.17 5.54 -2.09
CA GLY A 209 5.10 6.57 -2.54
C GLY A 209 6.50 6.04 -2.75
N ALA A 210 7.17 6.53 -3.80
CA ALA A 210 8.54 6.17 -4.13
C ALA A 210 9.52 7.21 -3.57
N PHE A 211 10.64 6.71 -3.07
CA PHE A 211 11.73 7.52 -2.53
C PHE A 211 13.02 7.18 -3.26
N GLU A 212 13.81 8.19 -3.61
CA GLU A 212 15.15 8.01 -4.14
C GLU A 212 16.14 7.93 -2.99
N VAL A 213 17.09 7.00 -3.09
CA VAL A 213 18.11 6.78 -2.05
C VAL A 213 19.49 6.86 -2.68
N THR A 214 20.33 7.76 -2.20
CA THR A 214 21.77 7.74 -2.51
C THR A 214 22.49 7.07 -1.36
N THR A 215 23.48 6.22 -1.63
CA THR A 215 24.17 5.44 -0.60
C THR A 215 25.52 6.03 -0.19
N ASN A 216 26.07 6.98 -0.97
CA ASN A 216 27.31 7.68 -0.66
C ASN A 216 27.32 9.13 -1.24
N PRO A 217 27.08 10.17 -0.42
CA PRO A 217 26.62 10.10 0.97
C PRO A 217 25.21 9.50 1.06
N LEU A 218 24.89 8.89 2.20
CA LEU A 218 23.53 8.41 2.45
C LEU A 218 22.56 9.59 2.49
N LYS A 219 21.58 9.59 1.59
CA LYS A 219 20.46 10.53 1.57
C LYS A 219 19.20 9.85 1.05
N ILE A 220 18.06 10.40 1.42
CA ILE A 220 16.76 9.97 0.92
C ILE A 220 15.91 11.20 0.60
N SER A 221 15.16 11.13 -0.49
CA SER A 221 14.25 12.19 -0.91
C SER A 221 12.98 11.59 -1.53
N ASN A 222 11.90 12.37 -1.50
CA ASN A 222 10.68 12.07 -2.25
C ASN A 222 10.65 12.98 -3.48
N PRO A 223 10.87 12.48 -4.71
CA PRO A 223 10.89 13.30 -5.92
C PRO A 223 9.52 13.90 -6.26
N SER A 224 8.43 13.39 -5.66
CA SER A 224 7.08 13.91 -5.83
C SER A 224 6.68 14.92 -4.74
N ALA A 225 7.51 15.14 -3.72
CA ALA A 225 7.26 16.19 -2.75
C ALA A 225 7.58 17.56 -3.37
N PRO A 226 6.74 18.59 -3.17
CA PRO A 226 7.07 19.93 -3.62
C PRO A 226 8.38 20.37 -2.98
N THR A 227 9.38 20.72 -3.79
CA THR A 227 10.62 21.34 -3.33
C THR A 227 10.27 22.64 -2.62
N ALA A 228 10.52 22.69 -1.31
CA ALA A 228 10.42 23.89 -0.51
C ALA A 228 11.63 24.79 -0.80
N ASP A 229 11.70 25.34 -2.01
CA ASP A 229 12.64 26.39 -2.38
C ASP A 229 11.90 27.45 -3.20
N SER A 230 11.72 28.63 -2.61
CA SER A 230 11.43 29.91 -3.26
C SER A 230 12.13 31.00 -2.48
#